data_AF-A0A2E8JS88-F1
#
_entry.id   AF-A0A2E8JS88-F1
#
_cell.length_a   1.000
_cell.length_b   1.000
_cell.length_c   1.000
_cell.angle_alpha   90.00
_cell.angle_beta   90.00
_cell.angle_gamma   90.00
#
_symmetry.space_group_name_H-M   'P 1'
#
loop_
_entity.id
_entity.type
_entity.pdbx_description
1 polymer ?
#
loop_
_entity_poly.entity_id
_entity_poly.type
_entity_poly.pdbx_seq_one_letter_code
_entity_poly.pdbx_strand_id
1 'polypeptide(L)'
;MITVNDLLGNPDGHLKNFCLIYPDRKTPVLSPAFDVVPFCAYLQVSGAGLSLAKNSPKNTKGAAVFTPESVRLFAEAVGVPEKVVSQEVKRVIGKAKSLWPDLIRSSSIPTEMRQRVLDHFGRHALIVRPDRSRAKVISSPEA
;
A
#
# COMPACT_ATOMS: atom_id res chain seq x y z
N MET A 1 -1.29 -7.04 -3.97
CA MET A 1 -1.19 -7.46 -2.55
C MET A 1 -0.51 -6.42 -1.68
N ILE A 2 0.75 -6.07 -1.93
CA ILE A 2 1.50 -5.14 -1.05
C ILE A 2 0.80 -3.78 -0.91
N THR A 3 0.40 -3.16 -2.03
CA THR A 3 -0.36 -1.89 -2.02
C THR A 3 -1.70 -2.00 -1.30
N VAL A 4 -2.34 -3.17 -1.31
CA VAL A 4 -3.61 -3.39 -0.60
C VAL A 4 -3.39 -3.39 0.90
N ASN A 5 -2.36 -4.09 1.38
CA ASN A 5 -1.99 -4.10 2.80
C ASN A 5 -1.57 -2.71 3.29
N ASP A 6 -0.81 -1.96 2.48
CA ASP A 6 -0.44 -0.56 2.78
C ASP A 6 -1.68 0.33 2.96
N LEU A 7 -2.60 0.32 1.98
CA LEU A 7 -3.82 1.14 2.02
C LEU A 7 -4.77 0.81 3.18
N LEU A 8 -4.72 -0.41 3.70
CA LEU A 8 -5.52 -0.86 4.85
C LEU A 8 -4.78 -0.68 6.19
N GLY A 9 -3.53 -0.23 6.16
CA GLY A 9 -2.68 -0.11 7.32
C GLY A 9 -2.44 -1.45 8.00
N ASN A 10 -2.23 -2.53 7.22
CA ASN A 10 -1.98 -3.88 7.71
C ASN A 10 -0.46 -4.12 7.92
N PRO A 11 0.07 -4.00 9.16
CA PRO A 11 1.48 -4.25 9.43
C PRO A 11 1.81 -5.75 9.45
N ASP A 12 0.82 -6.64 9.44
CA ASP A 12 1.01 -8.09 9.49
C ASP A 12 1.10 -8.72 8.07
N GLY A 13 1.12 -7.89 7.02
CA GLY A 13 1.29 -8.34 5.63
C GLY A 13 2.71 -8.82 5.28
N HIS A 14 3.33 -9.64 6.11
CA HIS A 14 4.67 -10.20 5.98
C HIS A 14 4.74 -11.44 5.07
N LEU A 15 5.96 -11.93 4.80
CA LEU A 15 6.24 -12.99 3.83
C LEU A 15 5.45 -14.30 4.04
N LYS A 16 5.10 -14.68 5.29
CA LYS A 16 4.30 -15.90 5.53
C LYS A 16 2.86 -15.81 4.99
N ASN A 17 2.39 -14.62 4.62
CA ASN A 17 1.06 -14.42 4.02
C ASN A 17 1.09 -14.49 2.48
N PHE A 18 2.20 -14.94 1.91
CA PHE A 18 2.36 -15.21 0.49
C PHE A 18 2.67 -16.70 0.31
N CYS A 19 1.73 -17.44 -0.28
CA CYS A 19 1.90 -18.86 -0.53
C CYS A 19 1.93 -19.14 -2.04
N LEU A 20 2.65 -20.19 -2.40
CA LEU A 20 2.55 -20.80 -3.71
C LEU A 20 1.67 -22.03 -3.59
N ILE A 21 0.73 -22.17 -4.51
CA ILE A 21 -0.03 -23.41 -4.72
C ILE A 21 0.49 -24.08 -5.98
N TYR A 22 0.38 -25.41 -6.03
CA TYR A 22 0.80 -26.23 -7.16
C TYR A 22 -0.41 -27.00 -7.70
N PRO A 23 -1.23 -26.39 -8.57
CA PRO A 23 -2.45 -27.01 -9.07
C PRO A 23 -2.20 -28.35 -9.78
N ASP A 24 -1.06 -28.45 -10.48
CA ASP A 24 -0.59 -29.63 -11.21
C ASP A 24 0.52 -30.40 -10.46
N ARG A 25 0.79 -30.04 -9.20
CA ARG A 25 1.89 -30.54 -8.35
C ARG A 25 3.32 -30.23 -8.86
N LYS A 26 3.48 -29.40 -9.89
CA LYS A 26 4.80 -29.10 -10.49
C LYS A 26 5.03 -27.61 -10.71
N THR A 27 4.04 -26.92 -11.26
CA THR A 27 4.10 -25.51 -11.63
C THR A 27 3.54 -24.66 -10.49
N PRO A 28 4.38 -23.84 -9.83
CA PRO A 28 3.90 -22.95 -8.79
C PRO A 28 3.10 -21.79 -9.39
N VAL A 29 2.00 -21.43 -8.73
CA VAL A 29 1.31 -20.16 -8.92
C VAL A 29 1.08 -19.50 -7.57
N LEU A 30 0.99 -18.18 -7.55
CA LEU A 30 0.63 -17.47 -6.32
C LEU A 30 -0.78 -17.89 -5.88
N SER A 31 -0.96 -18.17 -4.59
CA SER A 31 -2.27 -18.43 -4.02
C SER A 31 -3.18 -17.20 -4.18
N PRO A 32 -4.51 -17.37 -4.10
CA PRO A 32 -5.39 -16.26 -3.81
C PRO A 32 -4.92 -15.49 -2.57
N ALA A 33 -5.26 -14.21 -2.52
CA ALA A 33 -5.01 -13.37 -1.36
C ALA A 33 -5.72 -13.93 -0.12
N PHE A 34 -5.00 -14.04 0.99
CA PHE A 34 -5.56 -14.40 2.30
C PHE A 34 -4.93 -13.53 3.39
N ASP A 35 -5.55 -13.53 4.57
CA ASP A 35 -5.09 -12.79 5.75
C ASP A 35 -4.82 -11.30 5.48
N VAL A 36 -5.76 -10.67 4.77
CA VAL A 36 -5.79 -9.23 4.51
C VAL A 36 -6.78 -8.60 5.48
N VAL A 37 -6.27 -7.88 6.48
CA VAL A 37 -7.08 -7.34 7.58
C VAL A 37 -6.88 -5.83 7.69
N PRO A 38 -7.95 -5.02 7.81
CA PRO A 38 -7.85 -3.60 8.08
C PRO A 38 -7.51 -3.35 9.56
N PHE A 39 -6.24 -3.47 9.92
CA PHE A 39 -5.77 -3.22 11.29
C PHE A 39 -6.13 -1.81 11.79
N CYS A 40 -6.23 -0.84 10.87
CA CYS A 40 -6.70 0.52 11.16
C CYS A 40 -8.11 0.60 11.79
N ALA A 41 -8.94 -0.45 11.64
CA ALA A 41 -10.25 -0.53 12.29
C ALA A 41 -10.13 -0.69 13.82
N TYR A 42 -9.09 -1.40 14.28
CA TYR A 42 -8.90 -1.78 15.67
C TYR A 42 -7.90 -0.88 16.38
N LEU A 43 -6.78 -0.59 15.72
CA LEU A 43 -5.66 0.14 16.30
C LEU A 43 -5.24 1.26 15.35
N GLN A 44 -4.82 2.41 15.89
CA GLN A 44 -4.17 3.46 15.12
C GLN A 44 -2.70 3.10 14.83
N VAL A 45 -2.50 1.97 14.16
CA VAL A 45 -1.19 1.50 13.73
C VAL A 45 -0.96 1.86 12.27
N SER A 46 0.29 2.18 11.97
CA SER A 46 0.77 2.45 10.62
C SER A 46 2.14 1.79 10.49
N GLY A 47 2.34 1.08 9.38
CA GLY A 47 3.55 0.30 9.14
C GLY A 47 3.31 -0.77 8.08
N ALA A 48 4.40 -1.39 7.65
CA ALA A 48 4.38 -2.38 6.58
C ALA A 48 5.05 -3.67 7.06
N GLY A 49 4.36 -4.79 6.86
CA GLY A 49 4.90 -6.11 7.23
C GLY A 49 6.01 -6.62 6.30
N LEU A 50 6.25 -5.95 5.17
CA LEU A 50 7.24 -6.35 4.19
C LEU A 50 8.11 -5.16 3.77
N SER A 51 9.43 -5.35 3.81
CA SER A 51 10.37 -4.41 3.20
C SER A 51 10.39 -4.62 1.69
N LEU A 52 10.29 -3.53 0.92
CA LEU A 52 10.33 -3.59 -0.54
C LEU A 52 11.73 -3.92 -1.07
N ALA A 53 12.79 -3.46 -0.41
CA ALA A 53 14.17 -3.78 -0.78
C ALA A 53 15.07 -3.87 0.47
N LYS A 54 16.25 -4.48 0.33
CA LYS A 54 17.25 -4.64 1.42
C LYS A 54 17.69 -3.29 2.02
N ASN A 55 17.61 -2.21 1.26
CA ASN A 55 17.96 -0.85 1.66
C ASN A 55 16.77 0.13 1.62
N SER A 56 15.53 -0.38 1.59
CA SER A 56 14.39 0.54 1.71
C SER A 56 14.44 1.23 3.07
N PRO A 57 14.19 2.55 3.13
CA PRO A 57 14.07 3.25 4.41
C PRO A 57 13.04 2.52 5.27
N LYS A 58 13.38 2.25 6.54
CA LYS A 58 12.43 1.65 7.49
C LYS A 58 11.20 2.56 7.52
N ASN A 59 10.02 2.00 7.23
CA ASN A 59 8.78 2.76 7.33
C ASN A 59 8.63 3.32 8.74
N THR A 60 8.83 4.63 8.87
CA THR A 60 8.46 5.38 10.05
C THR A 60 6.94 5.43 10.11
N LYS A 61 6.37 5.42 11.32
CA LYS A 61 4.92 5.40 11.53
C LYS A 61 4.23 6.47 10.67
N GLY A 62 3.45 6.04 9.68
CA GLY A 62 2.64 6.90 8.81
C GLY A 62 3.26 7.25 7.45
N ALA A 63 4.48 6.79 7.14
CA ALA A 63 5.04 6.91 5.80
C ALA A 63 4.41 5.89 4.85
N ALA A 64 4.10 6.30 3.61
CA ALA A 64 3.61 5.40 2.59
C ALA A 64 4.70 4.39 2.20
N VAL A 65 4.32 3.12 2.08
CA VAL A 65 5.23 2.05 1.66
C VAL A 65 5.80 2.31 0.27
N PHE A 66 4.98 2.89 -0.62
CA PHE A 66 5.37 3.21 -1.99
C PHE A 66 5.69 4.70 -2.17
N THR A 67 6.93 5.08 -1.91
CA THR A 67 7.55 6.31 -2.43
C THR A 67 8.20 6.08 -3.79
N PRO A 68 8.47 7.12 -4.60
CA PRO A 68 9.22 6.94 -5.86
C PRO A 68 10.55 6.21 -5.69
N GLU A 69 11.29 6.52 -4.62
CA GLU A 69 12.55 5.83 -4.29
C GLU A 69 12.34 4.35 -3.99
N SER A 70 11.35 4.02 -3.14
CA SER A 70 11.06 2.62 -2.80
C SER A 70 10.58 1.81 -4.01
N VAL A 71 9.85 2.44 -4.94
CA VAL A 71 9.39 1.82 -6.19
C VAL A 71 10.58 1.52 -7.10
N ARG A 72 11.53 2.45 -7.22
CA ARG A 72 12.76 2.24 -7.98
C ARG A 72 13.59 1.09 -7.40
N LEU A 73 13.83 1.09 -6.07
CA LEU A 73 14.58 0.03 -5.40
C LEU A 73 13.90 -1.34 -5.52
N PHE A 74 12.57 -1.38 -5.43
CA PHE A 74 11.81 -2.61 -5.62
C PHE A 74 11.91 -3.13 -7.06
N ALA A 75 11.76 -2.23 -8.04
CA ALA A 75 11.83 -2.57 -9.46
C ALA A 75 13.21 -3.16 -9.81
N GLU A 76 14.29 -2.56 -9.29
CA GLU A 76 15.64 -3.05 -9.43
C GLU A 76 15.82 -4.43 -8.76
N ALA A 77 15.35 -4.59 -7.52
CA ALA A 77 15.47 -5.85 -6.78
C ALA A 77 14.74 -7.03 -7.45
N VAL A 78 13.63 -6.76 -8.14
CA VAL A 78 12.82 -7.79 -8.83
C VAL A 78 13.19 -7.92 -10.32
N GLY A 79 14.06 -7.05 -10.85
CA GLY A 79 14.50 -7.09 -12.25
C GLY A 79 13.42 -6.69 -13.25
N VAL A 80 12.51 -5.78 -12.87
CA VAL A 80 11.41 -5.29 -13.72
C VAL A 80 11.51 -3.78 -13.96
N PRO A 81 10.98 -3.24 -15.08
CA PRO A 81 11.00 -1.80 -15.30
C PRO A 81 10.17 -1.04 -14.24
N GLU A 82 10.71 0.06 -13.71
CA GLU A 82 10.04 0.92 -12.72
C GLU A 82 8.63 1.36 -13.17
N LYS A 83 8.48 1.60 -14.48
CA LYS A 83 7.20 1.97 -15.09
C LYS A 83 6.12 0.89 -14.89
N VAL A 84 6.47 -0.39 -14.97
CA VAL A 84 5.54 -1.51 -14.77
C VAL A 84 5.04 -1.52 -13.33
N VAL A 85 5.95 -1.40 -12.35
CA VAL A 85 5.60 -1.33 -10.93
C VAL A 85 4.72 -0.12 -10.65
N SER A 86 5.11 1.06 -11.15
CA SER A 86 4.36 2.30 -10.97
C SER A 86 2.95 2.25 -11.57
N GLN A 87 2.80 1.65 -12.76
CA GLN A 87 1.50 1.48 -13.40
C GLN A 87 0.59 0.55 -12.59
N GLU A 88 1.15 -0.54 -12.07
CA GLU A 88 0.39 -1.50 -11.26
C GLU A 88 -0.07 -0.88 -9.93
N VAL A 89 0.81 -0.15 -9.24
CA VAL A 89 0.46 0.59 -8.02
C VAL A 89 -0.68 1.59 -8.30
N LYS A 90 -0.58 2.38 -9.38
CA LYS A 90 -1.63 3.33 -9.78
C LYS A 90 -2.95 2.63 -10.11
N ARG A 91 -2.90 1.49 -10.80
CA ARG A 91 -4.09 0.69 -11.15
C ARG A 91 -4.81 0.20 -9.90
N VAL A 92 -4.08 -0.33 -8.93
CA VAL A 92 -4.63 -0.81 -7.65
C VAL A 92 -5.25 0.35 -6.87
N ILE A 93 -4.54 1.49 -6.76
CA ILE A 93 -5.07 2.69 -6.09
C ILE A 93 -6.36 3.18 -6.77
N GLY A 94 -6.39 3.20 -8.11
CA GLY A 94 -7.57 3.62 -8.88
C GLY A 94 -8.79 2.75 -8.56
N LYS A 95 -8.63 1.42 -8.57
CA LYS A 95 -9.69 0.48 -8.19
C LYS A 95 -10.10 0.61 -6.73
N ALA A 96 -9.15 0.80 -5.83
CA ALA A 96 -9.44 0.99 -4.42
C ALA A 96 -10.29 2.26 -4.19
N LYS A 97 -9.90 3.38 -4.81
CA LYS A 97 -10.66 4.65 -4.73
C LYS A 97 -12.09 4.50 -5.23
N SER A 98 -12.30 3.76 -6.33
CA SER A 98 -13.64 3.60 -6.91
C SER A 98 -14.51 2.60 -6.16
N LEU A 99 -13.94 1.52 -5.63
CA LEU A 99 -14.72 0.40 -5.09
C LEU A 99 -14.82 0.40 -3.56
N TRP A 100 -13.74 0.74 -2.86
CA TRP A 100 -13.64 0.49 -1.43
C TRP A 100 -14.58 1.34 -0.58
N PRO A 101 -14.82 2.63 -0.84
CA PRO A 101 -15.72 3.42 0.00
C PRO A 101 -17.13 2.80 0.14
N ASP A 102 -17.68 2.29 -0.96
CA ASP A 102 -19.01 1.67 -0.96
C ASP A 102 -18.98 0.27 -0.32
N LEU A 103 -17.93 -0.53 -0.58
CA LEU A 103 -17.73 -1.84 0.05
C LEU A 103 -17.56 -1.71 1.58
N ILE A 104 -16.80 -0.72 2.05
CA ILE A 104 -16.62 -0.49 3.48
C ILE A 104 -17.94 -0.05 4.11
N ARG A 105 -18.67 0.90 3.49
CA ARG A 105 -19.97 1.36 4.00
C ARG A 105 -21.02 0.25 4.07
N SER A 106 -21.03 -0.67 3.11
CA SER A 106 -21.96 -1.81 3.04
C SER A 106 -21.52 -3.04 3.85
N SER A 107 -20.31 -3.03 4.44
CA SER A 107 -19.82 -4.15 5.24
C SER A 107 -20.60 -4.34 6.55
N SER A 108 -20.55 -5.57 7.07
CA SER A 108 -21.20 -6.01 8.29
C SER A 108 -20.43 -5.68 9.58
N ILE A 109 -19.30 -4.97 9.49
CA ILE A 109 -18.54 -4.56 10.68
C ILE A 109 -19.21 -3.37 11.38
N PRO A 110 -18.99 -3.18 12.70
CA PRO A 110 -19.56 -2.06 13.45
C PRO A 110 -19.30 -0.69 12.80
N THR A 111 -20.24 0.23 12.97
CA THR A 111 -20.21 1.56 12.33
C THR A 111 -18.94 2.34 12.67
N GLU A 112 -18.48 2.27 13.92
CA GLU A 112 -17.27 2.93 14.39
C GLU A 112 -16.03 2.38 13.66
N MET A 113 -15.98 1.06 13.45
CA MET A 113 -14.89 0.42 12.71
C MET A 113 -14.91 0.81 11.24
N ARG A 114 -16.10 0.84 10.60
CA ARG A 114 -16.23 1.33 9.22
C ARG A 114 -15.69 2.75 9.08
N GLN A 115 -16.05 3.64 10.01
CA GLN A 115 -15.59 5.02 9.97
C GLN A 115 -14.07 5.12 10.11
N ARG A 116 -13.47 4.37 11.03
CA ARG A 116 -12.00 4.33 11.19
C ARG A 116 -11.28 3.89 9.91
N VAL A 117 -11.79 2.87 9.23
CA VAL A 117 -11.21 2.39 7.97
C VAL A 117 -11.36 3.44 6.87
N LEU A 118 -12.53 4.07 6.74
CA LEU A 118 -12.75 5.16 5.78
C LEU A 118 -11.83 6.35 6.04
N ASP A 119 -11.70 6.77 7.30
CA ASP A 119 -10.85 7.90 7.70
C ASP A 119 -9.37 7.60 7.48
N HIS A 120 -8.92 6.37 7.77
CA HIS A 120 -7.57 5.93 7.47
C HIS A 120 -7.30 5.96 5.97
N PHE A 121 -8.19 5.32 5.19
CA PHE A 121 -8.07 5.26 3.74
C PHE A 121 -8.06 6.66 3.10
N GLY A 122 -8.94 7.55 3.54
CA GLY A 122 -9.04 8.92 3.03
C GLY A 122 -7.82 9.80 3.31
N ARG A 123 -7.10 9.55 4.41
CA ARG A 123 -5.87 10.28 4.79
C ARG A 123 -4.59 9.66 4.25
N HIS A 124 -4.66 8.46 3.67
CA HIS A 124 -3.47 7.75 3.20
C HIS A 124 -2.75 8.55 2.10
N ALA A 125 -1.41 8.66 2.17
CA ALA A 125 -0.64 9.53 1.28
C ALA A 125 -0.69 9.15 -0.21
N LEU A 126 -0.98 7.87 -0.52
CA LEU A 126 -1.25 7.41 -1.89
C LEU A 126 -2.66 7.78 -2.40
N ILE A 127 -3.57 8.11 -1.49
CA ILE A 127 -4.95 8.49 -1.79
C ILE A 127 -5.06 10.00 -1.92
N VAL A 128 -4.53 10.74 -0.95
CA VAL A 128 -4.44 12.20 -0.98
C VAL A 128 -3.49 12.61 -2.10
N ARG A 129 -3.91 13.53 -2.98
CA ARG A 129 -2.96 14.11 -3.95
C ARG A 129 -1.94 14.92 -3.17
N PRO A 130 -0.62 14.72 -3.33
CA PRO A 130 0.34 15.66 -2.78
C PRO A 130 0.07 17.01 -3.42
N ASP A 131 -0.16 18.02 -2.59
CA ASP A 131 -0.31 19.39 -3.03
C ASP A 131 1.01 19.82 -3.69
N ARG A 132 1.00 19.94 -5.02
CA ARG A 132 2.17 20.34 -5.81
C ARG A 132 2.57 21.80 -5.57
N SER A 133 1.79 22.57 -4.81
CA SER A 133 2.07 23.99 -4.57
C SER A 133 3.21 24.25 -3.58
N ARG A 134 3.56 23.30 -2.71
CA ARG A 134 4.65 23.48 -1.71
C ARG A 134 6.06 23.15 -2.21
N ALA A 135 6.21 22.49 -3.36
CA ALA A 135 7.52 22.13 -3.90
C ALA A 135 8.23 23.29 -4.64
N LYS A 136 7.59 24.45 -4.80
CA LYS A 136 8.13 25.59 -5.57
C LYS A 136 8.72 26.73 -4.72
N VAL A 137 8.74 26.60 -3.39
CA VAL A 137 9.14 27.70 -2.48
C VAL A 137 10.56 27.55 -1.92
N ILE A 138 11.30 26.51 -2.30
CA ILE A 138 12.70 26.33 -1.86
C ILE A 138 13.62 26.16 -3.08
N SER A 139 13.65 27.18 -3.93
CA SER A 139 14.79 27.45 -4.82
C SER A 139 14.77 28.92 -5.26
N SER A 140 15.83 29.65 -4.87
CA SER A 140 16.15 31.08 -5.03
C SER A 140 15.56 32.02 -3.96
N PRO A 141 16.41 32.88 -3.36
CA PRO A 141 17.11 34.00 -4.02
C PRO A 141 18.62 33.73 -4.20
N GLU A 142 19.23 33.99 -5.36
CA GLU A 142 19.67 35.31 -5.90
C GLU A 142 20.69 36.02 -5.00
N ALA A 143 21.99 35.85 -5.34
CA ALA A 143 23.03 36.88 -5.53
C ALA A 143 24.42 36.24 -5.38
#